data_AF-A0AA38VIC6-F1
#
_entry.id   AF-A0AA38VIC6-F1
#
_cell.length_a   1.000
_cell.length_b   1.000
_cell.length_c   1.000
_cell.angle_alpha   90.00
_cell.angle_beta   90.00
_cell.angle_gamma   90.00
#
_symmetry.space_group_name_H-M   'P 1'
#
loop_
_entity.id
_entity.type
_entity.pdbx_description
1 polymer ?
#
loop_
_entity_poly.entity_id
_entity_poly.type
_entity_poly.pdbx_seq_one_letter_code
_entity_poly.pdbx_strand_id
1 'polypeptide(L)'
;MDRPLSRELRGKPKIPEPNPVDMRLRRERKVSSGVRAASARDRASAYAGLGLKEKEREGKPLTDKEKEALKQEFKDRFTPGARAVPATLTGLAALANERIEDAIARGQFKNIPRGKGVERDTRADNPFIDTTEYIMNKMIKRQDIVPPWIEKQQELIKAANNFRARVRSDWRRHAARMISSGGGTLQEKMNRAVEYAKAEEIYNPRRRNVDQISVPTNATDDPVMVKLRQEVAAEEAAKVVEKAADEAAAAAAASSSSADAPSANDAAPTTSEPQISFTRPFRDPAWEATERGYMELAINNLNAITRSYNLMAPELAKKPYFNLQRELDNCFADVAPLLANEIKQRASRPPPKSNTFSEVKPSVLDRFSREQTARIYERKMEPYGFKEMWRDLFSRSS
;
A
#
# COMPACT_ATOMS: atom_id res chain seq x y z
N MET A 1 -12.62 46.28 -19.36
CA MET A 1 -13.49 46.10 -20.55
C MET A 1 -13.90 44.65 -20.57
N ASP A 2 -14.89 44.30 -19.76
CA ASP A 2 -15.30 42.91 -19.54
C ASP A 2 -16.32 42.54 -20.60
N ARG A 3 -15.95 41.67 -21.56
CA ARG A 3 -16.89 41.15 -22.54
C ARG A 3 -17.84 40.16 -21.85
N PRO A 4 -19.15 40.40 -21.85
CA PRO A 4 -20.09 39.42 -21.33
C PRO A 4 -20.12 38.17 -22.22
N LEU A 5 -20.14 37.00 -21.58
CA LEU A 5 -20.35 35.69 -22.22
C LEU A 5 -21.62 35.68 -23.08
N SER A 6 -21.58 34.95 -24.20
CA SER A 6 -22.67 34.83 -25.18
C SER A 6 -23.98 34.32 -24.53
N ARG A 7 -25.11 34.73 -25.10
CA ARG A 7 -26.48 34.53 -24.55
C ARG A 7 -26.81 33.05 -24.27
N GLU A 8 -26.18 32.12 -24.97
CA GLU A 8 -26.38 30.67 -24.82
C GLU A 8 -25.69 30.09 -23.58
N LEU A 9 -24.63 30.76 -23.07
CA LEU A 9 -23.89 30.35 -21.87
C LEU A 9 -24.45 30.97 -20.58
N ARG A 10 -25.56 31.73 -20.66
CA ARG A 10 -26.22 32.38 -19.51
C ARG A 10 -27.39 31.56 -18.92
N GLY A 11 -27.54 30.29 -19.30
CA GLY A 11 -28.56 29.39 -18.75
C GLY A 11 -28.07 28.63 -17.52
N LYS A 12 -28.94 28.45 -16.51
CA LYS A 12 -28.67 27.53 -15.38
C LYS A 12 -28.46 26.11 -15.94
N PRO A 13 -27.42 25.36 -15.53
CA PRO A 13 -27.21 24.00 -15.99
C PRO A 13 -28.45 23.15 -15.65
N LYS A 14 -29.05 22.53 -16.67
CA LYS A 14 -30.16 21.60 -16.49
C LYS A 14 -29.58 20.27 -16.01
N ILE A 15 -29.44 20.16 -14.69
CA ILE A 15 -29.02 18.92 -14.03
C ILE A 15 -30.11 17.89 -14.33
N PRO A 16 -29.81 16.72 -14.93
CA PRO A 16 -30.79 15.66 -15.07
C PRO A 16 -31.20 15.22 -13.67
N GLU A 17 -32.42 15.56 -13.27
CA GLU A 17 -32.98 15.09 -12.00
C GLU A 17 -33.02 13.56 -12.02
N PRO A 18 -32.47 12.87 -11.01
CA PRO A 18 -32.63 11.43 -10.91
C PRO A 18 -34.11 11.17 -10.62
N ASN A 19 -34.85 10.69 -11.63
CA ASN A 19 -36.20 10.20 -11.42
C ASN A 19 -36.16 9.18 -10.27
N PRO A 20 -36.89 9.39 -9.16
CA PRO A 20 -36.92 8.44 -8.06
C PRO A 20 -37.45 7.10 -8.59
N VAL A 21 -36.65 6.06 -8.42
CA VAL A 21 -37.00 4.70 -8.87
C VAL A 21 -38.19 4.23 -8.03
N ASP A 22 -39.36 4.17 -8.65
CA ASP A 22 -40.62 3.72 -8.03
C ASP A 22 -40.52 2.22 -7.72
N MET A 23 -40.19 1.88 -6.47
CA MET A 23 -39.96 0.49 -6.00
C MET A 23 -41.24 -0.36 -5.84
N ARG A 24 -42.39 0.12 -6.33
CA ARG A 24 -43.65 -0.64 -6.26
C ARG A 24 -43.59 -1.81 -7.25
N LEU A 25 -43.98 -3.01 -6.83
CA LEU A 25 -44.06 -4.18 -7.71
C LEU A 25 -45.06 -3.89 -8.86
N ARG A 26 -44.53 -3.53 -10.03
CA ARG A 26 -45.31 -3.34 -11.25
C ARG A 26 -45.55 -4.70 -11.88
N ARG A 27 -46.76 -4.92 -12.40
CA ARG A 27 -47.07 -6.05 -13.27
C ARG A 27 -46.12 -6.05 -14.47
N GLU A 28 -45.51 -7.19 -14.77
CA GLU A 28 -44.57 -7.33 -15.89
C GLU A 28 -45.18 -6.80 -17.20
N ARG A 29 -44.38 -6.05 -17.97
CA ARG A 29 -44.78 -5.55 -19.28
C ARG A 29 -45.05 -6.74 -20.21
N LYS A 30 -46.25 -6.79 -20.80
CA LYS A 30 -46.60 -7.81 -21.81
C LYS A 30 -45.64 -7.68 -22.99
N VAL A 31 -44.78 -8.68 -23.18
CA VAL A 31 -43.79 -8.71 -24.28
C VAL A 31 -44.52 -8.88 -25.62
N SER A 32 -44.13 -8.09 -26.62
CA SER A 32 -44.74 -8.16 -27.96
C SER A 32 -44.52 -9.53 -28.61
N SER A 33 -45.42 -9.94 -29.51
CA SER A 33 -45.29 -11.21 -30.24
C SER A 33 -43.99 -11.31 -31.04
N GLY A 34 -43.53 -10.20 -31.63
CA GLY A 34 -42.27 -10.16 -32.39
C GLY A 34 -41.04 -10.41 -31.52
N VAL A 35 -40.96 -9.80 -30.34
CA VAL A 35 -39.84 -10.03 -29.40
C VAL A 35 -39.87 -11.47 -28.86
N ARG A 36 -41.08 -12.03 -28.62
CA ARG A 36 -41.22 -13.45 -28.24
C ARG A 36 -40.74 -14.38 -29.36
N ALA A 37 -41.11 -14.13 -30.60
CA ALA A 37 -40.69 -14.92 -31.76
C ALA A 37 -39.18 -14.83 -32.01
N ALA A 38 -38.59 -13.62 -31.90
CA ALA A 38 -37.14 -13.42 -32.01
C ALA A 38 -36.39 -14.18 -30.92
N SER A 39 -36.81 -14.02 -29.65
CA SER A 39 -36.20 -14.74 -28.53
C SER A 39 -36.34 -16.27 -28.66
N ALA A 40 -37.45 -16.77 -29.19
CA ALA A 40 -37.65 -18.19 -29.44
C ALA A 40 -36.75 -18.71 -30.58
N ARG A 41 -36.58 -17.91 -31.63
CA ARG A 41 -35.69 -18.22 -32.75
C ARG A 41 -34.22 -18.24 -32.32
N ASP A 42 -33.80 -17.29 -31.50
CA ASP A 42 -32.46 -17.22 -30.92
C ASP A 42 -32.18 -18.39 -29.96
N ARG A 43 -33.19 -18.82 -29.19
CA ARG A 43 -33.11 -20.03 -28.36
C ARG A 43 -32.98 -21.30 -29.21
N ALA A 44 -33.74 -21.39 -30.29
CA ALA A 44 -33.70 -22.54 -31.20
C ALA A 44 -32.36 -22.62 -31.95
N SER A 45 -31.79 -21.49 -32.38
CA SER A 45 -30.47 -21.45 -33.01
C SER A 45 -29.34 -21.80 -32.04
N ALA A 46 -29.41 -21.36 -30.77
CA ALA A 46 -28.48 -21.77 -29.73
C ALA A 46 -28.53 -23.28 -29.44
N TYR A 47 -29.73 -23.89 -29.49
CA TYR A 47 -29.89 -25.34 -29.35
C TYR A 47 -29.29 -26.11 -30.54
N ALA A 48 -29.42 -25.57 -31.76
CA ALA A 48 -28.82 -26.16 -32.96
C ALA A 48 -27.29 -26.03 -32.98
N GLY A 49 -26.74 -24.95 -32.43
CA GLY A 49 -25.29 -24.68 -32.39
C GLY A 49 -24.48 -25.50 -31.36
N LEU A 50 -25.15 -26.26 -30.48
CA LEU A 50 -24.47 -27.05 -29.43
C LEU A 50 -23.97 -28.43 -29.91
N GLY A 51 -24.04 -28.70 -31.21
CA GLY A 51 -23.47 -29.92 -31.77
C GLY A 51 -24.15 -31.22 -31.29
N LEU A 52 -25.41 -31.16 -30.82
CA LEU A 52 -26.18 -32.38 -30.51
C LEU A 52 -26.25 -33.31 -31.73
N LYS A 53 -26.39 -32.72 -32.92
CA LYS A 53 -26.40 -33.39 -34.23
C LYS A 53 -25.02 -33.82 -34.72
N GLU A 54 -23.94 -33.19 -34.23
CA GLU A 54 -22.55 -33.59 -34.49
C GLU A 54 -22.14 -34.77 -33.61
N LYS A 55 -22.49 -34.74 -32.32
CA LYS A 55 -22.23 -35.85 -31.38
C LYS A 55 -23.02 -37.12 -31.72
N GLU A 56 -24.22 -36.99 -32.28
CA GLU A 56 -24.98 -38.11 -32.85
C GLU A 56 -24.32 -38.69 -34.11
N ARG A 57 -23.61 -37.88 -34.90
CA ARG A 57 -22.84 -38.33 -36.07
C ARG A 57 -21.52 -39.01 -35.69
N GLU A 58 -20.93 -38.63 -34.56
CA GLU A 58 -19.66 -39.20 -34.04
C GLU A 58 -19.84 -40.53 -33.26
N GLY A 59 -21.05 -41.10 -33.21
CA GLY A 59 -21.27 -42.49 -32.80
C GLY A 59 -21.33 -42.76 -31.29
N LYS A 60 -21.36 -41.73 -30.44
CA LYS A 60 -21.65 -41.87 -28.99
C LYS A 60 -23.00 -41.23 -28.66
N PRO A 61 -24.12 -41.98 -28.70
CA PRO A 61 -25.39 -41.44 -28.26
C PRO A 61 -25.28 -41.11 -26.76
N LEU A 62 -25.39 -39.82 -26.45
CA LEU A 62 -25.43 -39.32 -25.08
C LEU A 62 -26.54 -40.05 -24.31
N THR A 63 -26.26 -40.52 -23.09
CA THR A 63 -27.26 -41.28 -22.31
C THR A 63 -28.45 -40.39 -21.98
N ASP A 64 -29.65 -40.97 -21.82
CA ASP A 64 -30.87 -40.18 -21.61
C ASP A 64 -30.77 -39.27 -20.37
N LYS A 65 -30.06 -39.72 -19.33
CA LYS A 65 -29.77 -38.93 -18.12
C LYS A 65 -28.87 -37.72 -18.38
N GLU A 66 -27.85 -37.87 -19.23
CA GLU A 66 -26.96 -36.78 -19.63
C GLU A 66 -27.68 -35.77 -20.55
N LYS A 67 -28.57 -36.26 -21.42
CA LYS A 67 -29.44 -35.40 -22.26
C LYS A 67 -30.41 -34.57 -21.42
N GLU A 68 -30.97 -35.15 -20.36
CA GLU A 68 -31.87 -34.46 -19.44
C GLU A 68 -31.16 -33.42 -18.59
N ALA A 69 -29.98 -33.74 -18.05
CA ALA A 69 -29.15 -32.78 -17.31
C ALA A 69 -28.75 -31.59 -18.19
N LEU A 70 -28.31 -31.86 -19.43
CA LEU A 70 -27.96 -30.82 -20.39
C LEU A 70 -29.19 -29.96 -20.73
N LYS A 71 -30.35 -30.57 -20.91
CA LYS A 71 -31.61 -29.85 -21.15
C LYS A 71 -32.04 -28.99 -19.95
N GLN A 72 -31.76 -29.44 -18.72
CA GLN A 72 -32.01 -28.67 -17.49
C GLN A 72 -31.06 -27.48 -17.38
N GLU A 73 -29.74 -27.67 -17.54
CA GLU A 73 -28.76 -26.58 -17.56
C GLU A 73 -29.09 -25.50 -18.61
N PHE A 74 -29.59 -25.92 -19.77
CA PHE A 74 -30.08 -25.00 -20.79
C PHE A 74 -31.37 -24.29 -20.37
N LYS A 75 -32.34 -25.03 -19.84
CA LYS A 75 -33.59 -24.45 -19.34
C LYS A 75 -33.29 -23.38 -18.30
N ASP A 76 -32.36 -23.66 -17.39
CA ASP A 76 -31.95 -22.75 -16.33
C ASP A 76 -31.31 -21.51 -16.94
N ARG A 77 -30.29 -21.64 -17.79
CA ARG A 77 -29.63 -20.52 -18.49
C ARG A 77 -30.59 -19.60 -19.28
N PHE A 78 -31.69 -20.14 -19.80
CA PHE A 78 -32.65 -19.39 -20.62
C PHE A 78 -33.95 -19.01 -19.88
N THR A 79 -34.12 -19.41 -18.62
CA THR A 79 -35.18 -18.86 -17.78
C THR A 79 -34.88 -17.39 -17.47
N PRO A 80 -35.85 -16.48 -17.63
CA PRO A 80 -35.65 -15.06 -17.30
C PRO A 80 -35.18 -14.80 -15.84
N GLY A 81 -35.36 -15.77 -14.93
CA GLY A 81 -34.95 -15.70 -13.53
C GLY A 81 -33.50 -16.11 -13.24
N ALA A 82 -32.90 -17.05 -14.00
CA ALA A 82 -31.52 -17.48 -13.76
C ALA A 82 -30.45 -16.50 -14.28
N ARG A 83 -30.85 -15.55 -15.14
CA ARG A 83 -29.99 -14.42 -15.53
C ARG A 83 -29.99 -13.30 -14.49
N ALA A 84 -30.61 -13.51 -13.32
CA ALA A 84 -30.48 -12.61 -12.19
C ALA A 84 -29.02 -12.58 -11.76
N VAL A 85 -28.34 -11.49 -12.13
CA VAL A 85 -26.98 -11.16 -11.74
C VAL A 85 -26.80 -11.43 -10.23
N PRO A 86 -25.64 -11.96 -9.77
CA PRO A 86 -25.35 -12.23 -8.35
C PRO A 86 -25.41 -10.99 -7.43
N ALA A 87 -25.81 -9.82 -7.95
CA ALA A 87 -25.96 -8.58 -7.21
C ALA A 87 -27.27 -8.48 -6.40
N THR A 88 -28.22 -9.41 -6.54
CA THR A 88 -29.49 -9.39 -5.78
C THR A 88 -29.51 -10.47 -4.71
N LEU A 89 -30.06 -10.17 -3.52
CA LEU A 89 -30.15 -11.12 -2.39
C LEU A 89 -30.86 -12.43 -2.79
N THR A 90 -31.91 -12.33 -3.61
CA THR A 90 -32.65 -13.49 -4.14
C THR A 90 -31.81 -14.30 -5.14
N GLY A 91 -31.00 -13.65 -5.97
CA GLY A 91 -30.08 -14.32 -6.89
C GLY A 91 -28.92 -15.03 -6.19
N LEU A 92 -28.37 -14.41 -5.14
CA LEU A 92 -27.39 -15.05 -4.26
C LEU A 92 -27.97 -16.25 -3.52
N ALA A 93 -29.21 -16.15 -3.04
CA ALA A 93 -29.90 -17.28 -2.39
C ALA A 93 -30.13 -18.45 -3.37
N ALA A 94 -30.50 -18.17 -4.61
CA ALA A 94 -30.69 -19.21 -5.64
C ALA A 94 -29.37 -19.92 -5.99
N LEU A 95 -28.28 -19.17 -6.18
CA LEU A 95 -26.95 -19.74 -6.43
C LEU A 95 -26.42 -20.53 -5.22
N ALA A 96 -26.65 -20.01 -4.01
CA ALA A 96 -26.29 -20.72 -2.78
C ALA A 96 -27.05 -22.05 -2.68
N ASN A 97 -28.34 -22.08 -2.97
CA ASN A 97 -29.15 -23.30 -2.97
C ASN A 97 -28.67 -24.30 -4.03
N GLU A 98 -28.39 -23.84 -5.26
CA GLU A 98 -27.79 -24.68 -6.31
C GLU A 98 -26.50 -25.31 -5.81
N ARG A 99 -25.59 -24.52 -5.26
CA ARG A 99 -24.29 -24.99 -4.75
C ARG A 99 -24.43 -25.95 -3.56
N ILE A 100 -25.47 -25.78 -2.74
CA ILE A 100 -25.82 -26.69 -1.64
C ILE A 100 -26.30 -28.03 -2.22
N GLU A 101 -27.23 -28.03 -3.17
CA GLU A 101 -27.73 -29.23 -3.84
C GLU A 101 -26.60 -30.00 -4.54
N ASP A 102 -25.71 -29.28 -5.19
CA ASP A 102 -24.52 -29.79 -5.86
C ASP A 102 -23.53 -30.44 -4.86
N ALA A 103 -23.38 -29.87 -3.67
CA ALA A 103 -22.55 -30.43 -2.60
C ALA A 103 -23.25 -31.61 -1.88
N ILE A 104 -24.58 -31.62 -1.83
CA ILE A 104 -25.40 -32.77 -1.38
C ILE A 104 -25.24 -33.94 -2.36
N ALA A 105 -25.33 -33.67 -3.67
CA ALA A 105 -25.15 -34.67 -4.73
C ALA A 105 -23.74 -35.29 -4.69
N ARG A 106 -22.71 -34.48 -4.44
CA ARG A 106 -21.33 -34.94 -4.21
C ARG A 106 -21.13 -35.67 -2.88
N GLY A 107 -22.15 -35.75 -2.02
CA GLY A 107 -22.09 -36.43 -0.73
C GLY A 107 -21.23 -35.72 0.33
N GLN A 108 -20.84 -34.46 0.11
CA GLN A 108 -20.00 -33.71 1.06
C GLN A 108 -20.68 -33.52 2.43
N PHE A 109 -22.02 -33.45 2.45
CA PHE A 109 -22.80 -33.35 3.69
C PHE A 109 -22.90 -34.66 4.49
N LYS A 110 -22.50 -35.81 3.90
CA LYS A 110 -22.59 -37.13 4.55
C LYS A 110 -21.43 -37.36 5.54
N ASN A 111 -20.26 -36.78 5.29
CA ASN A 111 -19.04 -36.98 6.09
C ASN A 111 -18.74 -35.83 7.07
N ILE A 112 -19.73 -34.97 7.35
CA ILE A 112 -19.54 -33.91 8.34
C ILE A 112 -19.63 -34.56 9.73
N PRO A 113 -18.60 -34.44 10.60
CA PRO A 113 -18.72 -34.94 11.96
C PRO A 113 -19.90 -34.23 12.64
N ARG A 114 -20.87 -35.00 13.13
CA ARG A 114 -22.04 -34.49 13.86
C ARG A 114 -21.98 -35.01 15.29
N GLY A 115 -22.26 -34.13 16.26
CA GLY A 115 -22.33 -34.50 17.67
C GLY A 115 -21.40 -33.69 18.58
N LYS A 116 -21.32 -34.15 19.83
CA LYS A 116 -20.54 -33.53 20.91
C LYS A 116 -19.06 -33.91 20.71
N GLY A 117 -18.23 -32.95 20.30
CA GLY A 117 -16.82 -33.17 19.94
C GLY A 117 -16.38 -32.47 18.64
N VAL A 118 -17.32 -31.87 17.89
CA VAL A 118 -16.97 -30.93 16.81
C VAL A 118 -16.48 -29.64 17.45
N GLU A 119 -15.27 -29.22 17.12
CA GLU A 119 -14.75 -27.89 17.48
C GLU A 119 -15.63 -26.83 16.81
N ARG A 120 -16.61 -26.33 17.56
CA ARG A 120 -17.27 -25.09 17.22
C ARG A 120 -16.29 -23.97 17.54
N ASP A 121 -16.21 -22.99 16.66
CA ASP A 121 -15.48 -21.77 16.96
C ASP A 121 -16.06 -21.19 18.27
N THR A 122 -15.26 -21.20 19.33
CA THR A 122 -15.66 -20.73 20.67
C THR A 122 -16.15 -19.28 20.65
N ARG A 123 -15.75 -18.51 19.63
CA ARG A 123 -16.18 -17.13 19.40
C ARG A 123 -17.58 -17.01 18.80
N ALA A 124 -18.13 -18.06 18.20
CA ALA A 124 -19.50 -18.10 17.69
C ALA A 124 -20.53 -18.10 18.82
N ASP A 125 -20.17 -18.69 19.97
CA ASP A 125 -21.03 -18.83 21.14
C ASP A 125 -20.90 -17.62 22.09
N ASN A 126 -20.21 -16.55 21.68
CA ASN A 126 -20.03 -15.36 22.49
C ASN A 126 -21.32 -14.51 22.52
N PRO A 127 -21.98 -14.33 23.69
CA PRO A 127 -23.23 -13.56 23.80
C PRO A 127 -23.08 -12.07 23.48
N PHE A 128 -21.85 -11.54 23.46
CA PHE A 128 -21.56 -10.13 23.22
C PHE A 128 -21.27 -9.81 21.74
N ILE A 129 -21.37 -10.79 20.84
CA ILE A 129 -21.18 -10.57 19.41
C ILE A 129 -22.44 -11.08 18.72
N ASP A 130 -23.12 -10.20 18.00
CA ASP A 130 -24.29 -10.60 17.24
C ASP A 130 -23.90 -11.64 16.17
N THR A 131 -24.76 -12.63 15.95
CA THR A 131 -24.51 -13.71 14.99
C THR A 131 -24.20 -13.18 13.60
N THR A 132 -24.81 -12.05 13.22
CA THR A 132 -24.54 -11.33 11.96
C THR A 132 -23.13 -10.75 11.92
N GLU A 133 -22.67 -10.07 12.98
CA GLU A 133 -21.32 -9.51 13.05
C GLU A 133 -20.27 -10.61 13.06
N TYR A 134 -20.55 -11.70 13.77
CA TYR A 134 -19.68 -12.87 13.78
C TYR A 134 -19.56 -13.48 12.37
N ILE A 135 -20.68 -13.71 11.68
CA ILE A 135 -20.69 -14.26 10.31
C ILE A 135 -20.03 -13.27 9.34
N MET A 136 -20.29 -11.98 9.44
CA MET A 136 -19.68 -10.94 8.61
C MET A 136 -18.17 -10.89 8.81
N ASN A 137 -17.69 -10.83 10.06
CA ASN A 137 -16.26 -10.84 10.38
C ASN A 137 -15.59 -12.14 9.91
N LYS A 138 -16.30 -13.27 9.97
CA LYS A 138 -15.83 -14.56 9.47
C LYS A 138 -15.79 -14.61 7.94
N MET A 139 -16.76 -14.01 7.26
CA MET A 139 -16.76 -13.86 5.81
C MET A 139 -15.61 -12.95 5.35
N ILE A 140 -15.42 -11.80 6.00
CA ILE A 140 -14.29 -10.88 5.77
C ILE A 140 -12.95 -11.63 5.89
N LYS A 141 -12.78 -12.41 6.97
CA LYS A 141 -11.56 -13.22 7.20
C LYS A 141 -11.38 -14.38 6.22
N ARG A 142 -12.47 -14.98 5.70
CA ARG A 142 -12.40 -16.14 4.79
C ARG A 142 -12.30 -15.76 3.32
N GLN A 143 -12.87 -14.62 2.94
CA GLN A 143 -12.92 -14.17 1.55
C GLN A 143 -11.84 -13.11 1.25
N ASP A 144 -11.00 -12.76 2.24
CA ASP A 144 -10.00 -11.68 2.18
C ASP A 144 -10.58 -10.35 1.66
N ILE A 145 -11.88 -10.11 1.88
CA ILE A 145 -12.56 -8.91 1.41
C ILE A 145 -12.30 -7.80 2.42
N VAL A 146 -11.41 -6.90 2.05
CA VAL A 146 -11.08 -5.71 2.81
C VAL A 146 -12.19 -4.67 2.60
N PRO A 147 -12.81 -4.13 3.67
CA PRO A 147 -13.73 -3.01 3.55
C PRO A 147 -13.18 -1.89 2.65
N PRO A 148 -13.98 -1.26 1.78
CA PRO A 148 -13.49 -0.29 0.79
C PRO A 148 -12.67 0.87 1.38
N TRP A 149 -13.01 1.31 2.60
CA TRP A 149 -12.25 2.37 3.28
C TRP A 149 -10.87 1.90 3.77
N ILE A 150 -10.67 0.61 4.06
CA ILE A 150 -9.36 0.04 4.41
C ILE A 150 -8.48 -0.09 3.17
N GLU A 151 -9.02 -0.38 1.98
CA GLU A 151 -8.26 -0.30 0.73
C GLU A 151 -7.72 1.12 0.51
N LYS A 152 -8.58 2.13 0.69
CA LYS A 152 -8.17 3.55 0.66
C LYS A 152 -7.19 3.90 1.77
N GLN A 153 -7.30 3.28 2.94
CA GLN A 153 -6.32 3.42 4.01
C GLN A 153 -4.95 2.91 3.57
N GLN A 154 -4.89 1.71 2.97
CA GLN A 154 -3.65 1.12 2.48
C GLN A 154 -3.06 1.96 1.35
N GLU A 155 -3.88 2.45 0.42
CA GLU A 155 -3.47 3.38 -0.64
C GLU A 155 -2.86 4.64 -0.04
N LEU A 156 -3.52 5.25 0.95
CA LEU A 156 -3.02 6.45 1.62
C LEU A 156 -1.70 6.20 2.34
N ILE A 157 -1.56 5.09 3.06
CA ILE A 157 -0.33 4.71 3.77
C ILE A 157 0.81 4.49 2.76
N LYS A 158 0.56 3.75 1.68
CA LYS A 158 1.56 3.52 0.63
C LYS A 158 1.99 4.83 -0.03
N ALA A 159 1.04 5.68 -0.41
CA ALA A 159 1.32 6.98 -1.02
C ALA A 159 2.11 7.90 -0.07
N ALA A 160 1.72 7.97 1.20
CA ALA A 160 2.41 8.78 2.20
C ALA A 160 3.83 8.25 2.46
N ASN A 161 4.02 6.93 2.54
CA ASN A 161 5.33 6.32 2.73
C ASN A 161 6.26 6.59 1.54
N ASN A 162 5.75 6.47 0.31
CA ASN A 162 6.52 6.78 -0.90
C ASN A 162 6.92 8.24 -0.95
N PHE A 163 5.98 9.16 -0.67
CA PHE A 163 6.26 10.59 -0.58
C PHE A 163 7.35 10.89 0.47
N ARG A 164 7.16 10.42 1.71
CA ARG A 164 8.13 10.64 2.79
C ARG A 164 9.49 10.01 2.48
N ALA A 165 9.52 8.82 1.90
CA ALA A 165 10.78 8.16 1.52
C ALA A 165 11.55 8.97 0.48
N ARG A 166 10.85 9.50 -0.54
CA ARG A 166 11.46 10.34 -1.57
C ARG A 166 11.99 11.65 -0.99
N VAL A 167 11.16 12.39 -0.25
CA VAL A 167 11.57 13.66 0.36
C VAL A 167 12.76 13.44 1.31
N ARG A 168 12.73 12.38 2.13
CA ARG A 168 13.87 12.00 3.00
C ARG A 168 15.12 11.67 2.20
N SER A 169 15.00 10.90 1.11
CA SER A 169 16.17 10.54 0.30
C SER A 169 16.77 11.74 -0.42
N ASP A 170 15.93 12.63 -0.94
CA ASP A 170 16.34 13.79 -1.71
C ASP A 170 17.00 14.83 -0.79
N TRP A 171 16.37 15.12 0.35
CA TRP A 171 16.94 15.99 1.38
C TRP A 171 18.26 15.43 1.94
N ARG A 172 18.29 14.15 2.32
CA ARG A 172 19.53 13.50 2.81
C ARG A 172 20.67 13.62 1.80
N ARG A 173 20.38 13.45 0.50
CA ARG A 173 21.39 13.57 -0.56
C ARG A 173 21.89 14.99 -0.72
N HIS A 174 20.98 15.97 -0.69
CA HIS A 174 21.29 17.40 -0.79
C HIS A 174 22.10 17.88 0.41
N ALA A 175 21.60 17.66 1.62
CA ALA A 175 22.25 18.07 2.87
C ALA A 175 23.64 17.45 3.03
N ALA A 176 23.80 16.14 2.76
CA ALA A 176 25.11 15.51 2.80
C ALA A 176 26.09 16.10 1.77
N ARG A 177 25.60 16.48 0.58
CA ARG A 177 26.44 17.12 -0.45
C ARG A 177 26.88 18.52 0.01
N MET A 178 25.96 19.32 0.53
CA MET A 178 26.23 20.69 1.01
C MET A 178 27.22 20.71 2.17
N ILE A 179 27.06 19.81 3.15
CA ILE A 179 27.99 19.68 4.27
C ILE A 179 29.36 19.19 3.78
N SER A 180 29.37 18.24 2.84
CA SER A 180 30.63 17.71 2.30
C SER A 180 31.41 18.73 1.48
N SER A 181 30.72 19.64 0.77
CA SER A 181 31.33 20.74 0.02
C SER A 181 31.85 21.87 0.92
N GLY A 182 31.41 21.94 2.19
CA GLY A 182 31.74 23.02 3.13
C GLY A 182 33.17 23.05 3.68
N GLY A 183 34.15 22.50 2.96
CA GLY A 183 35.57 22.45 3.34
C GLY A 183 35.87 21.63 4.61
N GLY A 184 37.14 21.54 4.98
CA GLY A 184 37.58 20.94 6.27
C GLY A 184 37.87 19.44 6.25
N THR A 185 38.31 18.93 7.41
CA THR A 185 38.59 17.50 7.62
C THR A 185 37.30 16.68 7.69
N LEU A 186 37.39 15.35 7.52
CA LEU A 186 36.20 14.48 7.61
C LEU A 186 35.54 14.57 9.00
N GLN A 187 36.35 14.65 10.06
CA GLN A 187 35.86 14.71 11.43
C GLN A 187 35.14 16.04 11.71
N GLU A 188 35.66 17.17 11.21
CA GLU A 188 34.96 18.47 11.30
C GLU A 188 33.61 18.46 10.58
N LYS A 189 33.53 17.83 9.40
CA LYS A 189 32.26 17.67 8.66
C LYS A 189 31.25 16.83 9.43
N MET A 190 31.72 15.76 10.08
CA MET A 190 30.88 14.93 10.96
C MET A 190 30.40 15.71 12.19
N ASN A 191 31.30 16.45 12.85
CA ASN A 191 30.96 17.29 14.01
C ASN A 191 29.92 18.35 13.63
N ARG A 192 30.09 19.04 12.50
CA ARG A 192 29.11 20.00 11.97
C ARG A 192 27.74 19.35 11.73
N ALA A 193 27.70 18.13 11.19
CA ALA A 193 26.45 17.40 11.01
C ALA A 193 25.78 17.03 12.35
N VAL A 194 26.59 16.68 13.36
CA VAL A 194 26.10 16.41 14.73
C VAL A 194 25.58 17.67 15.40
N GLU A 195 26.25 18.81 15.22
CA GLU A 195 25.77 20.12 15.71
C GLU A 195 24.42 20.48 15.09
N TYR A 196 24.26 20.30 13.77
CA TYR A 196 22.96 20.51 13.12
C TYR A 196 21.88 19.55 13.60
N ALA A 197 22.24 18.30 13.92
CA ALA A 197 21.30 17.35 14.52
C ALA A 197 20.81 17.82 15.89
N LYS A 198 21.73 18.29 16.74
CA LYS A 198 21.39 18.89 18.05
C LYS A 198 20.53 20.14 17.91
N ALA A 199 20.85 21.01 16.94
CA ALA A 199 20.06 22.21 16.66
C ALA A 199 18.63 21.88 16.22
N GLU A 200 18.44 20.88 15.35
CA GLU A 200 17.11 20.41 14.95
C GLU A 200 16.35 19.75 16.11
N GLU A 201 17.00 19.05 17.04
CA GLU A 201 16.34 18.50 18.23
C GLU A 201 15.77 19.59 19.15
N ILE A 202 16.47 20.72 19.26
CA ILE A 202 16.02 21.89 20.05
C ILE A 202 14.87 22.60 19.34
N TYR A 203 14.99 22.84 18.03
CA TYR A 203 13.99 23.58 17.27
C TYR A 203 12.73 22.76 16.97
N ASN A 204 12.91 21.49 16.63
CA ASN A 204 11.86 20.55 16.26
C ASN A 204 12.03 19.22 17.02
N PRO A 205 11.52 19.14 18.26
CA PRO A 205 11.62 17.92 19.04
C PRO A 205 10.87 16.79 18.35
N ARG A 206 11.59 15.69 18.09
CA ARG A 206 11.02 14.50 17.44
C ARG A 206 9.86 13.97 18.29
N ARG A 207 8.65 13.96 17.71
CA ARG A 207 7.54 13.23 18.32
C ARG A 207 7.83 11.75 18.17
N ARG A 208 8.25 11.09 19.26
CA ARG A 208 8.41 9.64 19.28
C ARG A 208 7.11 8.99 18.81
N ASN A 209 7.22 7.93 18.02
CA ASN A 209 6.05 7.13 17.66
C ASN A 209 5.36 6.72 18.96
N VAL A 210 4.03 6.87 19.03
CA VAL A 210 3.25 6.65 20.26
C VAL A 210 3.51 5.26 20.83
N ASP A 211 3.75 4.27 19.95
CA ASP A 211 4.06 2.88 20.29
C ASP A 211 5.45 2.68 20.94
N GLN A 212 6.34 3.67 20.84
CA GLN A 212 7.69 3.68 21.45
C GLN A 212 7.76 4.54 22.70
N ILE A 213 6.64 5.16 23.09
CA ILE A 213 6.53 5.80 24.40
C ILE A 213 6.36 4.64 25.37
N SER A 214 7.47 4.18 25.95
CA SER A 214 7.40 3.35 27.15
C SER A 214 6.63 4.16 28.18
N VAL A 215 5.36 3.80 28.40
CA VAL A 215 4.57 4.35 29.49
C VAL A 215 5.41 4.12 30.74
N PRO A 216 5.83 5.18 31.47
CA PRO A 216 6.59 5.01 32.69
C PRO A 216 5.78 4.09 33.60
N THR A 217 6.36 2.93 33.94
CA THR A 217 5.74 1.95 34.83
C THR A 217 5.48 2.54 36.23
N ASN A 218 5.95 3.75 36.52
CA ASN A 218 5.67 4.47 37.76
C ASN A 218 4.22 4.99 37.90
N ALA A 219 3.37 4.86 36.88
CA ALA A 219 2.00 5.42 36.92
C ALA A 219 0.88 4.40 37.24
N THR A 220 1.20 3.14 37.54
CA THR A 220 0.20 2.15 38.00
C THR A 220 0.68 1.51 39.29
N ASP A 221 0.41 2.16 40.42
CA ASP A 221 0.52 1.59 41.76
C ASP A 221 -0.62 0.59 42.04
N ASP A 222 -0.82 -0.37 41.13
CA ASP A 222 -1.71 -1.50 41.36
C ASP A 222 -0.91 -2.64 42.01
N PRO A 223 -1.37 -3.20 43.15
CA PRO A 223 -0.63 -4.21 43.92
C PRO A 223 -0.35 -5.49 43.13
N VAL A 224 -1.15 -5.79 42.11
CA VAL A 224 -0.93 -6.93 41.19
C VAL A 224 0.24 -6.66 40.24
N MET A 225 0.40 -5.43 39.77
CA MET A 225 1.49 -5.03 38.87
C MET A 225 2.83 -4.94 39.59
N VAL A 226 2.82 -4.65 40.90
CA VAL A 226 4.02 -4.68 41.75
C VAL A 226 4.51 -6.11 41.98
N LYS A 227 3.60 -7.08 42.21
CA LYS A 227 3.97 -8.50 42.35
C LYS A 227 4.56 -9.07 41.06
N LEU A 228 3.96 -8.77 39.92
CA LEU A 228 4.50 -9.17 38.62
C LEU A 228 5.91 -8.59 38.38
N ARG A 229 6.18 -7.36 38.83
CA ARG A 229 7.54 -6.77 38.77
C ARG A 229 8.53 -7.48 39.67
N GLN A 230 8.13 -7.84 40.89
CA GLN A 230 8.98 -8.57 41.82
C GLN A 230 9.30 -9.96 41.27
N GLU A 231 8.34 -10.61 40.62
CA GLU A 231 8.53 -11.91 39.96
C GLU A 231 9.45 -11.78 38.73
N VAL A 232 9.23 -10.80 37.85
CA VAL A 232 10.10 -10.59 36.66
C VAL A 232 11.50 -10.15 37.07
N ALA A 233 11.65 -9.28 38.07
CA ALA A 233 12.96 -8.88 38.59
C ALA A 233 13.69 -10.03 39.30
N ALA A 234 12.96 -10.90 40.00
CA ALA A 234 13.52 -12.12 40.58
C ALA A 234 13.93 -13.13 39.50
N GLU A 235 13.16 -13.25 38.42
CA GLU A 235 13.50 -14.09 37.25
C GLU A 235 14.71 -13.54 36.48
N GLU A 236 14.83 -12.22 36.32
CA GLU A 236 16.01 -11.60 35.71
C GLU A 236 17.25 -11.74 36.59
N ALA A 237 17.11 -11.59 37.92
CA ALA A 237 18.19 -11.84 38.86
C ALA A 237 18.62 -13.33 38.85
N ALA A 238 17.66 -14.27 38.77
CA ALA A 238 17.95 -15.70 38.65
C ALA A 238 18.68 -16.04 37.33
N LYS A 239 18.28 -15.43 36.21
CA LYS A 239 18.95 -15.60 34.91
C LYS A 239 20.36 -14.98 34.89
N VAL A 240 20.59 -13.88 35.61
CA VAL A 240 21.94 -13.30 35.76
C VAL A 240 22.83 -14.18 36.62
N VAL A 241 22.28 -14.84 37.66
CA VAL A 241 23.01 -15.80 38.50
C VAL A 241 23.33 -17.09 37.74
N GLU A 242 22.42 -17.62 36.92
CA GLU A 242 22.71 -18.77 36.04
C GLU A 242 23.78 -18.42 35.00
N LYS A 243 23.71 -17.22 34.40
CA LYS A 243 24.69 -16.79 33.40
C LYS A 243 26.08 -16.52 34.00
N ALA A 244 26.14 -16.06 35.25
CA ALA A 244 27.39 -15.91 36.00
C ALA A 244 27.99 -17.26 36.44
N ALA A 245 27.16 -18.28 36.69
CA ALA A 245 27.61 -19.64 36.98
C ALA A 245 28.19 -20.32 35.72
N ASP A 246 27.60 -20.08 34.54
CA ASP A 246 28.11 -20.58 33.27
C ASP A 246 29.42 -19.89 32.83
N GLU A 247 29.60 -18.59 33.13
CA GLU A 247 30.84 -17.86 32.87
C GLU A 247 31.98 -18.23 33.85
N ALA A 248 31.66 -18.62 35.10
CA ALA A 248 32.63 -19.12 36.07
C ALA A 248 33.18 -20.52 35.73
N ALA A 249 32.40 -21.37 35.06
CA ALA A 249 32.85 -22.68 34.57
C ALA A 249 33.76 -22.58 33.32
N ALA A 250 33.62 -21.52 32.53
CA ALA A 250 34.46 -21.26 31.35
C ALA A 250 35.80 -20.55 31.67
N ALA A 251 35.90 -19.85 32.81
CA ALA A 251 37.10 -19.12 33.22
C ALA A 251 38.18 -19.97 33.91
N ALA A 252 37.91 -21.24 34.25
CA ALA A 252 38.86 -22.14 34.92
C ALA A 252 39.91 -22.79 33.99
N ALA A 253 39.88 -22.52 32.67
CA ALA A 253 40.77 -23.15 31.69
C ALA A 253 41.86 -22.23 31.11
N ALA A 254 41.95 -20.96 31.49
CA ALA A 254 42.96 -20.06 30.94
C ALA A 254 43.37 -18.94 31.90
N SER A 255 44.35 -19.21 32.77
CA SER A 255 45.23 -18.19 33.35
C SER A 255 46.45 -18.83 34.04
N SER A 256 47.64 -18.59 33.50
CA SER A 256 48.91 -18.66 34.23
C SER A 256 49.76 -17.44 33.90
N SER A 257 50.46 -16.91 34.93
CA SER A 257 51.40 -15.78 35.00
C SER A 257 50.76 -14.36 35.04
N SER A 258 50.56 -13.77 36.24
CA SER A 258 51.50 -13.04 37.13
C SER A 258 51.76 -11.60 36.65
N ALA A 259 51.06 -10.59 37.18
CA ALA A 259 51.37 -9.81 38.39
C ALA A 259 52.57 -8.86 38.23
N ASP A 260 52.29 -7.55 38.05
CA ASP A 260 52.87 -6.50 38.89
C ASP A 260 52.10 -5.17 38.72
N ALA A 261 51.90 -4.45 39.83
CA ALA A 261 51.38 -3.08 39.94
C ALA A 261 52.11 -2.42 41.13
N PRO A 262 52.11 -1.09 41.34
CA PRO A 262 51.39 -0.03 40.61
C PRO A 262 52.28 1.19 40.29
N SER A 263 51.79 2.10 39.44
CA SER A 263 52.12 3.52 39.64
C SER A 263 51.02 4.41 39.10
N ALA A 264 50.66 5.37 39.95
CA ALA A 264 49.62 6.36 39.78
C ALA A 264 49.90 7.25 38.55
N ASN A 265 48.87 7.44 37.74
CA ASN A 265 48.63 8.69 37.05
C ASN A 265 47.12 8.82 36.87
N ASP A 266 46.56 9.73 37.67
CA ASP A 266 45.26 10.34 37.45
C ASP A 266 45.17 10.86 36.01
N ALA A 267 44.40 10.17 35.18
CA ALA A 267 43.86 10.71 33.96
C ALA A 267 42.37 10.39 33.95
N ALA A 268 41.61 11.27 34.59
CA ALA A 268 40.16 11.30 34.51
C ALA A 268 39.70 11.14 33.05
N PRO A 269 38.70 10.29 32.75
CA PRO A 269 38.00 10.39 31.49
C PRO A 269 37.27 11.73 31.50
N THR A 270 37.78 12.72 30.78
CA THR A 270 37.04 13.95 30.54
C THR A 270 35.80 13.58 29.75
N THR A 271 34.69 13.39 30.46
CA THR A 271 33.35 13.59 29.94
C THR A 271 33.31 15.04 29.47
N SER A 272 33.71 15.27 28.22
CA SER A 272 33.51 16.57 27.58
C SER A 272 32.00 16.72 27.41
N GLU A 273 31.38 17.41 28.36
CA GLU A 273 30.03 17.93 28.19
C GLU A 273 29.99 18.61 26.81
N PRO A 274 29.06 18.21 25.92
CA PRO A 274 29.04 18.73 24.58
C PRO A 274 28.76 20.22 24.65
N GLN A 275 29.77 21.05 24.32
CA GLN A 275 29.61 22.49 24.20
C GLN A 275 28.42 22.78 23.27
N ILE A 276 27.34 23.31 23.83
CA ILE A 276 26.09 23.60 23.12
C ILE A 276 26.33 24.86 22.31
N SER A 277 26.74 24.71 21.04
CA SER A 277 26.74 25.82 20.11
C SER A 277 25.30 26.07 19.67
N PHE A 278 24.78 27.28 19.90
CA PHE A 278 23.46 27.75 19.44
C PHE A 278 23.44 27.94 17.92
N THR A 279 23.77 26.89 17.19
CA THR A 279 23.76 26.89 15.73
C THR A 279 22.32 26.80 15.25
N ARG A 280 22.00 27.59 14.22
CA ARG A 280 20.68 27.54 13.58
C ARG A 280 20.55 26.19 12.87
N PRO A 281 19.37 25.55 12.87
CA PRO A 281 19.19 24.28 12.17
C PRO A 281 19.52 24.41 10.67
N PHE A 282 20.10 23.36 10.09
CA PHE A 282 20.52 23.39 8.68
C PHE A 282 19.31 23.25 7.76
N ARG A 283 18.87 24.37 7.17
CA ARG A 283 17.78 24.44 6.18
C ARG A 283 18.20 25.29 5.00
N ASP A 284 17.96 24.78 3.79
CA ASP A 284 18.36 25.44 2.55
C ASP A 284 17.12 25.93 1.78
N PRO A 285 16.86 27.24 1.74
CA PRO A 285 15.68 27.78 1.05
C PRO A 285 15.73 27.59 -0.46
N ALA A 286 16.92 27.45 -1.05
CA ALA A 286 17.05 27.22 -2.50
C ALA A 286 16.52 25.83 -2.86
N TRP A 287 16.86 24.81 -2.06
CA TRP A 287 16.34 23.46 -2.24
C TRP A 287 14.82 23.41 -2.06
N GLU A 288 14.31 24.03 -1.00
CA GLU A 288 12.87 24.10 -0.75
C GLU A 288 12.14 24.72 -1.95
N ALA A 289 12.63 25.83 -2.49
CA ALA A 289 12.02 26.49 -3.66
C ALA A 289 12.01 25.58 -4.91
N THR A 290 13.09 24.83 -5.15
CA THR A 290 13.16 23.91 -6.29
C THR A 290 12.20 22.72 -6.19
N GLU A 291 12.07 22.13 -5.00
CA GLU A 291 11.24 20.93 -4.80
C GLU A 291 9.78 21.26 -4.44
N ARG A 292 9.49 22.52 -4.07
CA ARG A 292 8.16 22.96 -3.59
C ARG A 292 7.02 22.56 -4.51
N GLY A 293 7.17 22.78 -5.82
CA GLY A 293 6.12 22.45 -6.80
C GLY A 293 5.75 20.97 -6.81
N TYR A 294 6.74 20.08 -6.67
CA TYR A 294 6.49 18.65 -6.54
C TYR A 294 5.80 18.31 -5.22
N MET A 295 6.31 18.88 -4.11
CA MET A 295 5.81 18.55 -2.77
C MET A 295 4.37 19.03 -2.56
N GLU A 296 4.02 20.22 -3.05
CA GLU A 296 2.65 20.75 -3.03
C GLU A 296 1.69 19.86 -3.83
N LEU A 297 2.08 19.44 -5.04
CA LEU A 297 1.29 18.51 -5.86
C LEU A 297 1.08 17.18 -5.13
N ALA A 298 2.15 16.61 -4.56
CA ALA A 298 2.09 15.35 -3.84
C ALA A 298 1.13 15.42 -2.64
N ILE A 299 1.15 16.53 -1.90
CA ILE A 299 0.26 16.74 -0.75
C ILE A 299 -1.19 16.94 -1.20
N ASN A 300 -1.42 17.65 -2.30
CA ASN A 300 -2.75 17.79 -2.87
C ASN A 300 -3.32 16.42 -3.26
N ASN A 301 -2.49 15.53 -3.81
CA ASN A 301 -2.88 14.13 -4.08
C ASN A 301 -3.19 13.35 -2.79
N LEU A 302 -2.31 13.42 -1.77
CA LEU A 302 -2.56 12.77 -0.48
C LEU A 302 -3.86 13.28 0.18
N ASN A 303 -4.13 14.58 0.11
CA ASN A 303 -5.34 15.18 0.62
C ASN A 303 -6.59 14.78 -0.19
N ALA A 304 -6.45 14.52 -1.50
CA ALA A 304 -7.53 13.97 -2.31
C ALA A 304 -7.88 12.53 -1.89
N ILE A 305 -6.87 11.67 -1.69
CA ILE A 305 -7.08 10.30 -1.19
C ILE A 305 -7.68 10.34 0.22
N THR A 306 -7.18 11.23 1.09
CA THR A 306 -7.69 11.42 2.45
C THR A 306 -9.16 11.86 2.46
N ARG A 307 -9.56 12.76 1.56
CA ARG A 307 -10.98 13.13 1.37
C ARG A 307 -11.83 11.90 1.03
N SER A 308 -11.40 11.10 0.06
CA SER A 308 -12.13 9.89 -0.35
C SER A 308 -12.24 8.86 0.78
N TYR A 309 -11.16 8.69 1.57
CA TYR A 309 -11.12 7.83 2.74
C TYR A 309 -12.07 8.31 3.84
N ASN A 310 -12.03 9.60 4.20
CA ASN A 310 -12.85 10.16 5.27
C ASN A 310 -14.36 10.14 4.96
N LEU A 311 -14.75 10.10 3.69
CA LEU A 311 -16.15 9.94 3.29
C LEU A 311 -16.67 8.51 3.53
N MET A 312 -15.78 7.52 3.45
CA MET A 312 -16.14 6.10 3.61
C MET A 312 -15.89 5.58 5.04
N ALA A 313 -14.97 6.21 5.77
CA ALA A 313 -14.55 5.78 7.09
C ALA A 313 -15.53 6.21 8.20
N PRO A 314 -15.69 5.39 9.26
CA PRO A 314 -16.41 5.80 10.47
C PRO A 314 -15.69 6.96 11.17
N GLU A 315 -16.43 7.78 11.94
CA GLU A 315 -15.93 9.03 12.56
C GLU A 315 -14.61 8.85 13.33
N LEU A 316 -14.49 7.78 14.13
CA LEU A 316 -13.29 7.49 14.92
C LEU A 316 -12.05 7.22 14.04
N ALA A 317 -12.24 6.69 12.84
CA ALA A 317 -11.16 6.32 11.94
C ALA A 317 -10.76 7.43 10.96
N LYS A 318 -11.45 8.58 10.96
CA LYS A 318 -11.14 9.71 10.06
C LYS A 318 -9.74 10.26 10.35
N LYS A 319 -9.05 10.66 9.27
CA LYS A 319 -7.67 11.16 9.32
C LYS A 319 -7.62 12.66 9.02
N PRO A 320 -6.72 13.41 9.68
CA PRO A 320 -6.51 14.82 9.36
C PRO A 320 -5.82 14.97 8.00
N TYR A 321 -5.98 16.15 7.40
CA TYR A 321 -5.27 16.49 6.17
C TYR A 321 -3.76 16.70 6.41
N PHE A 322 -2.98 16.44 5.36
CA PHE A 322 -1.54 16.63 5.32
C PHE A 322 -1.20 18.12 5.09
N ASN A 323 -0.18 18.58 5.81
CA ASN A 323 0.38 19.93 5.68
C ASN A 323 1.86 19.82 5.29
N LEU A 324 2.25 20.57 4.26
CA LEU A 324 3.62 20.59 3.73
C LEU A 324 4.66 20.92 4.77
N GLN A 325 4.42 21.96 5.56
CA GLN A 325 5.39 22.43 6.53
C GLN A 325 5.66 21.34 7.58
N ARG A 326 4.61 20.67 8.04
CA ARG A 326 4.71 19.58 9.02
C ARG A 326 5.49 18.38 8.48
N GLU A 327 5.25 18.00 7.23
CA GLU A 327 5.97 16.89 6.59
C GLU A 327 7.44 17.24 6.33
N LEU A 328 7.75 18.50 6.01
CA LEU A 328 9.12 19.00 5.91
C LEU A 328 9.84 18.99 7.26
N ASP A 329 9.22 19.55 8.30
CA ASP A 329 9.78 19.57 9.64
C ASP A 329 10.06 18.14 10.12
N ASN A 330 9.13 17.21 9.92
CA ASN A 330 9.34 15.78 10.22
C ASN A 330 10.51 15.18 9.41
N CYS A 331 10.61 15.52 8.13
CA CYS A 331 11.71 15.06 7.27
C CYS A 331 13.07 15.53 7.81
N PHE A 332 13.18 16.82 8.18
CA PHE A 332 14.39 17.39 8.74
C PHE A 332 14.79 16.71 10.05
N ALA A 333 13.82 16.54 10.97
CA ALA A 333 14.00 15.81 12.22
C ALA A 333 14.45 14.35 12.02
N ASP A 334 13.94 13.66 11.01
CA ASP A 334 14.32 12.27 10.73
C ASP A 334 15.69 12.13 10.09
N VAL A 335 16.06 13.05 9.20
CA VAL A 335 17.31 12.99 8.43
C VAL A 335 18.49 13.52 9.23
N ALA A 336 18.31 14.54 10.06
CA ALA A 336 19.39 15.21 10.77
C ALA A 336 20.36 14.24 11.52
N PRO A 337 19.90 13.30 12.35
CA PRO A 337 20.80 12.36 13.03
C PRO A 337 21.49 11.35 12.09
N LEU A 338 20.95 11.14 10.88
CA LEU A 338 21.52 10.22 9.89
C LEU A 338 22.65 10.86 9.06
N LEU A 339 22.76 12.19 9.05
CA LEU A 339 23.70 12.91 8.19
C LEU A 339 25.16 12.59 8.48
N ALA A 340 25.56 12.51 9.75
CA ALA A 340 26.95 12.21 10.12
C ALA A 340 27.41 10.85 9.57
N ASN A 341 26.54 9.84 9.66
CA ASN A 341 26.79 8.50 9.13
C ASN A 341 26.81 8.49 7.60
N GLU A 342 25.89 9.21 6.94
CA GLU A 342 25.87 9.32 5.48
C GLU A 342 27.13 10.01 4.94
N ILE A 343 27.66 11.03 5.61
CA ILE A 343 28.92 11.70 5.25
C ILE A 343 30.09 10.72 5.37
N LYS A 344 30.18 9.99 6.49
CA LYS A 344 31.20 8.95 6.68
C LYS A 344 31.13 7.89 5.58
N GLN A 345 29.92 7.38 5.28
CA GLN A 345 29.71 6.39 4.22
C GLN A 345 30.06 6.93 2.84
N ARG A 346 29.80 8.21 2.56
CA ARG A 346 30.18 8.83 1.29
C ARG A 346 31.68 9.00 1.14
N ALA A 347 32.36 9.37 2.21
CA ALA A 347 33.82 9.48 2.24
C ALA A 347 34.50 8.11 2.11
N SER A 348 33.89 7.06 2.66
CA SER A 348 34.41 5.68 2.55
C SER A 348 34.02 4.96 1.27
N ARG A 349 33.01 5.48 0.53
CA ARG A 349 32.59 4.85 -0.73
C ARG A 349 33.70 5.04 -1.77
N PRO A 350 34.17 3.96 -2.41
CA PRO A 350 35.07 4.11 -3.53
C PRO A 350 34.39 5.00 -4.57
N PRO A 351 35.15 5.84 -5.30
CA PRO A 351 34.58 6.64 -6.37
C PRO A 351 33.79 5.70 -7.27
N PRO A 352 32.55 6.08 -7.67
CA PRO A 352 31.81 5.27 -8.61
C PRO A 352 32.76 5.03 -9.78
N LYS A 353 32.96 3.76 -10.16
CA LYS A 353 33.67 3.45 -11.40
C LYS A 353 32.87 4.15 -12.47
N SER A 354 33.29 5.37 -12.83
CA SER A 354 32.84 6.00 -14.04
C SER A 354 33.09 4.96 -15.10
N ASN A 355 32.07 4.59 -15.87
CA ASN A 355 32.29 3.91 -17.13
C ASN A 355 33.06 4.88 -18.03
N THR A 356 34.34 5.07 -17.73
CA THR A 356 35.36 5.49 -18.67
C THR A 356 35.42 4.35 -19.65
N PHE A 357 34.63 4.46 -20.71
CA PHE A 357 34.82 3.71 -21.95
C PHE A 357 35.18 2.24 -21.72
N SER A 358 34.31 1.48 -21.04
CA SER A 358 34.30 0.05 -21.33
C SER A 358 33.88 -0.04 -22.79
N GLU A 359 34.82 -0.43 -23.65
CA GLU A 359 34.60 -0.77 -25.04
C GLU A 359 33.56 -1.89 -25.10
N VAL A 360 32.28 -1.50 -25.01
CA VAL A 360 31.17 -2.41 -25.25
C VAL A 360 31.27 -2.71 -26.73
N LYS A 361 31.85 -3.87 -27.07
CA LYS A 361 31.82 -4.40 -28.43
C LYS A 361 30.38 -4.24 -28.94
N PRO A 362 30.13 -3.46 -30.01
CA PRO A 362 28.77 -3.17 -30.43
C PRO A 362 28.10 -4.48 -30.83
N SER A 363 26.98 -4.78 -30.17
CA SER A 363 26.09 -5.87 -30.54
C SER A 363 25.69 -5.72 -32.01
N VAL A 364 25.53 -6.83 -32.73
CA VAL A 364 25.25 -6.84 -34.17
C VAL A 364 23.97 -6.04 -34.52
N LEU A 365 23.05 -5.90 -33.55
CA LEU A 365 21.85 -5.06 -33.64
C LEU A 365 22.17 -3.56 -33.75
N ASP A 366 23.24 -3.09 -33.09
CA ASP A 366 23.65 -1.68 -33.06
C ASP A 366 24.30 -1.25 -34.39
N ARG A 367 24.85 -2.21 -35.16
CA ARG A 367 25.38 -1.96 -36.51
C ARG A 367 24.28 -1.69 -37.53
N PHE A 368 23.12 -2.32 -37.37
CA PHE A 368 21.95 -2.09 -38.23
C PHE A 368 21.21 -0.78 -37.92
N SER A 369 21.39 -0.21 -36.73
CA SER A 369 20.75 1.06 -36.35
C SER A 369 21.53 2.31 -36.79
N ARG A 370 22.78 2.17 -37.25
CA ARG A 370 23.69 3.30 -37.49
C ARG A 370 23.66 3.89 -38.90
N GLU A 371 22.91 3.31 -39.84
CA GLU A 371 22.83 3.81 -41.22
C GLU A 371 21.88 5.00 -41.42
N GLN A 372 21.11 5.41 -40.40
CA GLN A 372 20.30 6.63 -40.46
C GLN A 372 20.92 7.75 -39.62
N THR A 373 21.92 8.43 -40.18
CA THR A 373 22.38 9.72 -39.65
C THR A 373 21.36 10.80 -39.97
N ALA A 374 20.34 10.96 -39.11
CA ALA A 374 19.40 12.06 -39.20
C ALA A 374 20.13 13.38 -38.88
N ARG A 375 20.40 14.19 -39.89
CA ARG A 375 20.88 15.57 -39.72
C ARG A 375 19.71 16.40 -39.18
N ILE A 376 19.75 16.69 -37.88
CA ILE A 376 18.75 17.53 -37.21
C ILE A 376 19.07 18.99 -37.56
N TYR A 377 18.24 19.59 -38.41
CA TYR A 377 18.23 21.03 -38.62
C TYR A 377 17.22 21.63 -37.63
N GLU A 378 17.67 22.43 -36.66
CA GLU A 378 16.79 23.31 -35.90
C GLU A 378 16.28 24.42 -36.83
N ARG A 379 15.14 24.16 -37.49
CA ARG A 379 14.39 25.23 -38.16
C ARG A 379 13.39 25.79 -37.15
N LYS A 380 13.40 27.12 -36.95
CA LYS A 380 12.38 27.84 -36.19
C LYS A 380 11.05 27.81 -36.96
N MET A 381 10.30 26.72 -36.84
CA MET A 381 8.90 26.63 -37.24
C MET A 381 8.07 26.17 -36.05
N GLU A 382 6.80 26.53 -36.06
CA GLU A 382 5.84 26.23 -34.99
C GLU A 382 5.84 24.72 -34.67
N PRO A 383 5.72 24.34 -33.37
CA PRO A 383 5.90 22.95 -32.95
C PRO A 383 4.87 22.05 -33.62
N TYR A 384 5.36 21.02 -34.30
CA TYR A 384 4.56 20.02 -35.01
C TYR A 384 3.45 19.47 -34.10
N GLY A 385 2.21 19.77 -34.46
CA GLY A 385 1.05 19.55 -33.59
C GLY A 385 0.44 18.17 -33.77
N PHE A 386 -0.26 17.68 -32.73
CA PHE A 386 -0.98 16.39 -32.78
C PHE A 386 -2.00 16.32 -33.95
N LYS A 387 -2.54 17.47 -34.37
CA LYS A 387 -3.44 17.58 -35.52
C LYS A 387 -2.72 17.37 -36.86
N GLU A 388 -1.47 17.82 -36.98
CA GLU A 388 -0.67 17.65 -38.19
C GLU A 388 -0.20 16.20 -38.31
N MET A 389 0.20 15.60 -37.19
CA MET A 389 0.50 14.17 -37.12
C MET A 389 -0.68 13.29 -37.56
N TRP A 390 -1.91 13.60 -37.10
CA TRP A 390 -3.10 12.87 -37.53
C TRP A 390 -3.45 13.10 -39.01
N ARG A 391 -3.23 14.31 -39.53
CA ARG A 391 -3.45 14.61 -40.95
C ARG A 391 -2.49 13.84 -41.86
N ASP A 392 -1.22 13.77 -41.49
CA ASP A 392 -0.20 13.03 -42.25
C ASP A 392 -0.36 11.51 -42.17
N LEU A 393 -0.92 10.99 -41.07
CA LEU A 393 -1.19 9.55 -40.96
C LEU A 393 -2.31 9.09 -41.90
N PHE A 394 -3.31 9.94 -42.14
CA PHE A 394 -4.47 9.61 -42.97
C PHE A 394 -4.38 10.10 -44.42
N SER A 395 -3.45 11.00 -44.75
CA SER A 395 -3.20 11.43 -46.13
C SER A 395 -2.34 10.45 -46.94
N ARG A 396 -1.72 9.46 -46.28
CA ARG A 396 -0.76 8.54 -46.88
C ARG A 396 -1.37 7.23 -47.39
N SER A 397 -2.69 7.15 -47.50
CA SER A 397 -3.44 5.98 -48.00
C SER A 397 -4.29 6.27 -49.24
N SER A 398 -3.73 6.98 -50.23
CA SER A 398 -4.27 7.05 -51.59
C SER A 398 -3.15 7.09 -52.62
#